data_AF-A0AAE6ERG5-F1
#
_entry.id   AF-A0AAE6ERG5-F1
#
_cell.length_a   1.000
_cell.length_b   1.000
_cell.length_c   1.000
_cell.angle_alpha   90.00
_cell.angle_beta   90.00
_cell.angle_gamma   90.00
#
_symmetry.space_group_name_H-M   'P 1'
#
loop_
_entity.id
_entity.type
_entity.pdbx_description
1 polymer ?
#
loop_
_entity_poly.entity_id
_entity_poly.type
_entity_poly.pdbx_seq_one_letter_code
_entity_poly.pdbx_strand_id
1 'polypeptide(L)'
;MALMAPQLMSAQRKAVAAPMEDRNQVVDNTLDSLNKARFARPLAGSSRKGDNPVLFLVGNSTMRTGTLGNGNNGQWGWGRFFPDYFDSEKITVENHALGGTSSRTFYERLWEDVLSGVRKGDWVMIELGHNDNGPYDSGRARASIPGIGKDTLHVTIKETGEQRIVYTYGEYLRRFIRETKAKGANPILLSLTPRNAWADADSTVIERVNETFGLWARQVAKEMKVPFIDLNEISAAKFERFGKEKVKTMFYIDRIHTSEFGARTNAASAAEGLRGLKKCRLTSFLKPVAADTVTGKSRTSGRPVVFTIGDSTVKNEDSDENSMWGWGSVLQDYIDPAVASVENHAVAGRSARMFVDEGHWDKIYNALQPGDIVLIQFGHNDAGPINSGKERAELPGTGAESKVFKMKSNGQYKVVYTYGWYLRKFIMDAKEKGAVPVVISHTPRNKFDNGLIENNSASFGAWTAEVAGQQNVPFIDLNGLIGRKLQHMADHEGLLTVNRCYKNDHSHFSLEGARLNAREVAEIVNRLLEAK
;
A
#
# COMPACT_ATOMS: atom_id res chain seq x y z
N MET A 1 -23.30 8.27 80.65
CA MET A 1 -23.74 8.30 79.24
C MET A 1 -22.56 8.71 78.38
N ALA A 2 -21.83 7.74 77.80
CA ALA A 2 -20.78 8.01 76.83
C ALA A 2 -21.37 7.78 75.43
N LEU A 3 -21.36 8.83 74.61
CA LEU A 3 -21.86 8.87 73.25
C LEU A 3 -21.02 7.96 72.33
N MET A 4 -21.69 7.09 71.57
CA MET A 4 -21.12 6.36 70.46
C MET A 4 -20.70 7.32 69.34
N ALA A 5 -19.44 7.24 68.92
CA ALA A 5 -18.97 7.87 67.68
C ALA A 5 -19.31 6.96 66.47
N PRO A 6 -19.81 7.49 65.35
CA PRO A 6 -20.06 6.68 64.16
C PRO A 6 -18.75 6.38 63.42
N GLN A 7 -18.50 5.10 63.13
CA GLN A 7 -17.48 4.67 62.18
C GLN A 7 -17.85 5.14 60.78
N LEU A 8 -17.21 6.21 60.31
CA LEU A 8 -17.17 6.57 58.90
C LEU A 8 -16.35 5.50 58.16
N MET A 9 -17.04 4.61 57.43
CA MET A 9 -16.40 3.81 56.39
C MET A 9 -15.83 4.75 55.33
N SER A 10 -14.52 4.94 55.37
CA SER A 10 -13.74 5.47 54.25
C SER A 10 -13.89 4.50 53.08
N ALA A 11 -14.76 4.83 52.13
CA ALA A 11 -14.72 4.23 50.81
C ALA A 11 -13.35 4.58 50.21
N GLN A 12 -12.43 3.62 50.14
CA GLN A 12 -11.20 3.75 49.37
C GLN A 12 -11.57 4.19 47.96
N ARG A 13 -11.31 5.46 47.61
CA ARG A 13 -11.36 5.91 46.22
C ARG A 13 -10.37 5.06 45.46
N LYS A 14 -10.88 4.16 44.62
CA LYS A 14 -10.08 3.34 43.73
C LYS A 14 -9.17 4.28 42.94
N ALA A 15 -7.85 4.10 43.05
CA ALA A 15 -6.90 4.96 42.35
C ALA A 15 -7.16 4.85 40.84
N VAL A 16 -7.36 6.00 40.18
CA VAL A 16 -7.50 6.05 38.71
C VAL A 16 -6.19 5.57 38.10
N ALA A 17 -6.27 4.69 37.11
CA ALA A 17 -5.09 4.15 36.45
C ALA A 17 -4.20 5.26 35.90
N ALA A 18 -2.88 5.12 36.09
CA ALA A 18 -1.91 5.98 35.44
C ALA A 18 -2.06 5.91 33.91
N PRO A 19 -1.74 7.00 33.18
CA PRO A 19 -1.76 6.94 31.73
C PRO A 19 -0.81 5.86 31.22
N MET A 20 -1.19 5.19 30.14
CA MET A 20 -0.25 4.33 29.41
C MET A 20 0.88 5.19 28.84
N GLU A 21 2.11 4.69 28.93
CA GLU A 21 3.28 5.38 28.40
C GLU A 21 3.18 5.61 26.89
N ASP A 22 3.58 6.81 26.45
CA ASP A 22 3.70 7.10 25.02
C ASP A 22 4.96 6.44 24.46
N ARG A 23 4.80 5.22 23.94
CA ARG A 23 5.88 4.47 23.28
C ARG A 23 6.48 5.18 22.06
N ASN A 24 5.87 6.26 21.56
CA ASN A 24 6.25 6.87 20.28
C ASN A 24 6.96 8.23 20.38
N GLN A 25 6.99 8.86 21.57
CA GLN A 25 7.65 10.16 21.82
C GLN A 25 7.45 11.20 20.70
N VAL A 26 6.26 11.27 20.11
CA VAL A 26 6.02 12.10 18.92
C VAL A 26 5.99 13.58 19.30
N VAL A 27 6.95 14.36 18.79
CA VAL A 27 7.04 15.82 18.96
C VAL A 27 5.95 16.53 18.15
N ASP A 28 5.44 17.66 18.65
CA ASP A 28 4.22 18.30 18.19
C ASP A 28 4.37 19.72 17.62
N ASN A 29 3.70 19.98 16.48
CA ASN A 29 3.51 21.29 15.82
C ASN A 29 1.98 21.62 15.63
N THR A 30 1.14 21.43 16.65
CA THR A 30 -0.32 21.13 16.52
C THR A 30 -1.27 22.25 16.09
N LEU A 31 -1.14 23.50 16.56
CA LEU A 31 -2.27 24.44 16.44
C LEU A 31 -2.61 24.82 14.99
N ASP A 32 -1.59 25.13 14.17
CA ASP A 32 -1.77 25.43 12.75
C ASP A 32 -2.17 24.21 11.92
N SER A 33 -1.69 23.04 12.33
CA SER A 33 -1.97 21.77 11.64
C SER A 33 -3.41 21.32 11.84
N LEU A 34 -3.97 21.51 13.04
CA LEU A 34 -5.37 21.16 13.35
C LEU A 34 -6.36 22.07 12.62
N ASN A 35 -6.11 23.38 12.56
CA ASN A 35 -6.97 24.31 11.84
C ASN A 35 -6.98 24.03 10.33
N LYS A 36 -5.81 23.88 9.70
CA LYS A 36 -5.69 23.51 8.27
C LYS A 36 -6.34 22.15 7.97
N ALA A 37 -6.20 21.18 8.86
CA ALA A 37 -6.75 19.85 8.66
C ALA A 37 -8.27 19.78 8.89
N ARG A 38 -8.85 20.62 9.76
CA ARG A 38 -10.31 20.75 9.92
C ARG A 38 -11.00 21.22 8.64
N PHE A 39 -10.46 22.23 7.96
CA PHE A 39 -11.02 22.71 6.69
C PHE A 39 -10.89 21.70 5.53
N ALA A 40 -10.02 20.69 5.68
CA ALA A 40 -9.83 19.64 4.69
C ALA A 40 -10.69 18.38 4.95
N ARG A 41 -11.55 18.38 5.99
CA ARG A 41 -12.56 17.33 6.20
C ARG A 41 -13.80 17.62 5.36
N PRO A 42 -14.49 16.59 4.84
CA PRO A 42 -15.80 16.81 4.23
C PRO A 42 -16.78 17.35 5.29
N LEU A 43 -17.72 18.18 4.85
CA LEU A 43 -18.88 18.53 5.66
C LEU A 43 -19.69 17.24 5.91
N ALA A 44 -20.08 16.98 7.16
CA ALA A 44 -20.74 15.72 7.51
C ALA A 44 -22.04 15.50 6.75
N GLY A 45 -22.13 14.38 6.04
CA GLY A 45 -23.27 13.97 5.22
C GLY A 45 -23.32 14.63 3.83
N SER A 46 -22.30 15.43 3.46
CA SER A 46 -22.28 16.16 2.18
C SER A 46 -22.11 15.27 0.95
N SER A 47 -21.61 14.06 1.11
CA SER A 47 -21.49 13.09 0.01
C SER A 47 -22.81 12.38 -0.33
N ARG A 48 -23.84 12.53 0.51
CA ARG A 48 -25.10 11.79 0.38
C ARG A 48 -25.77 12.04 -0.98
N LYS A 49 -26.13 10.95 -1.65
CA LYS A 49 -26.90 10.96 -2.90
C LYS A 49 -28.34 10.54 -2.64
N GLY A 50 -29.29 11.49 -2.70
CA GLY A 50 -30.69 11.20 -2.38
C GLY A 50 -30.87 10.64 -0.97
N ASP A 51 -31.60 9.54 -0.86
CA ASP A 51 -31.85 8.83 0.41
C ASP A 51 -30.86 7.69 0.69
N ASN A 52 -29.81 7.56 -0.12
CA ASN A 52 -28.80 6.54 0.12
C ASN A 52 -28.10 6.78 1.48
N PRO A 53 -27.72 5.70 2.19
CA PRO A 53 -26.94 5.82 3.41
C PRO A 53 -25.56 6.41 3.12
N VAL A 54 -24.96 6.98 4.17
CA VAL A 54 -23.55 7.37 4.22
C VAL A 54 -22.84 6.49 5.24
N LEU A 55 -21.63 6.07 4.90
CA LEU A 55 -20.69 5.44 5.82
C LEU A 55 -19.68 6.47 6.31
N PHE A 56 -19.79 6.85 7.57
CA PHE A 56 -18.86 7.76 8.24
C PHE A 56 -17.69 6.99 8.84
N LEU A 57 -16.46 7.38 8.51
CA LEU A 57 -15.25 6.83 9.09
C LEU A 57 -14.70 7.77 10.17
N VAL A 58 -14.61 7.27 11.40
CA VAL A 58 -14.10 7.96 12.59
C VAL A 58 -12.78 7.32 13.00
N GLY A 59 -11.69 8.09 12.94
CA GLY A 59 -10.38 7.55 13.25
C GLY A 59 -9.26 8.57 13.32
N ASN A 60 -8.02 8.07 13.25
CA ASN A 60 -6.78 8.80 13.49
C ASN A 60 -5.92 8.95 12.20
N SER A 61 -4.61 9.24 12.34
CA SER A 61 -3.68 9.42 11.21
C SER A 61 -3.49 8.17 10.35
N THR A 62 -3.73 6.95 10.86
CA THR A 62 -3.64 5.73 10.04
C THR A 62 -4.84 5.55 9.10
N MET A 63 -5.95 6.25 9.37
CA MET A 63 -7.14 6.30 8.53
C MET A 63 -7.17 7.56 7.64
N ARG A 64 -6.54 8.66 8.08
CA ARG A 64 -6.46 9.95 7.36
C ARG A 64 -5.19 10.06 6.49
N THR A 65 -5.31 10.54 5.26
CA THR A 65 -4.15 10.77 4.37
C THR A 65 -3.38 12.05 4.72
N GLY A 66 -2.33 11.95 5.53
CA GLY A 66 -1.52 13.08 5.95
C GLY A 66 -2.33 14.20 6.63
N THR A 67 -1.71 15.35 6.89
CA THR A 67 -2.39 16.46 7.57
C THR A 67 -3.54 17.04 6.71
N LEU A 68 -3.30 17.24 5.42
CA LEU A 68 -4.26 17.90 4.52
C LEU A 68 -5.21 16.94 3.79
N GLY A 69 -5.14 15.63 4.01
CA GLY A 69 -5.98 14.67 3.29
C GLY A 69 -5.51 14.35 1.86
N ASN A 70 -4.36 14.88 1.42
CA ASN A 70 -3.95 14.89 0.00
C ASN A 70 -2.59 14.21 -0.29
N GLY A 71 -1.93 13.66 0.72
CA GLY A 71 -0.69 12.87 0.56
C GLY A 71 0.57 13.71 0.35
N ASN A 72 0.51 15.03 0.60
CA ASN A 72 1.63 15.95 0.37
C ASN A 72 2.87 15.71 1.24
N ASN A 73 2.75 14.89 2.28
CA ASN A 73 3.85 14.44 3.14
C ASN A 73 4.19 12.95 2.94
N GLY A 74 3.67 12.32 1.88
CA GLY A 74 3.91 10.91 1.54
C GLY A 74 3.17 9.90 2.42
N GLN A 75 2.46 10.35 3.45
CA GLN A 75 1.68 9.49 4.34
C GLN A 75 0.27 9.30 3.79
N TRP A 76 -0.19 8.05 3.78
CA TRP A 76 -1.52 7.69 3.32
C TRP A 76 -2.28 6.95 4.41
N GLY A 77 -3.56 7.28 4.54
CA GLY A 77 -4.46 6.61 5.46
C GLY A 77 -5.42 5.69 4.71
N TRP A 78 -5.75 4.55 5.30
CA TRP A 78 -6.55 3.51 4.63
C TRP A 78 -7.96 3.99 4.24
N GLY A 79 -8.53 4.92 5.02
CA GLY A 79 -9.85 5.50 4.75
C GLY A 79 -9.94 6.27 3.44
N ARG A 80 -8.81 6.59 2.78
CA ARG A 80 -8.78 7.19 1.44
C ARG A 80 -9.09 6.19 0.32
N PHE A 81 -8.70 4.93 0.50
CA PHE A 81 -8.88 3.85 -0.48
C PHE A 81 -10.09 2.98 -0.18
N PHE A 82 -10.63 3.06 1.04
CA PHE A 82 -11.81 2.31 1.43
C PHE A 82 -13.07 2.54 0.58
N PRO A 83 -13.35 3.76 0.06
CA PRO A 83 -14.49 3.97 -0.83
C PRO A 83 -14.47 3.10 -2.10
N ASP A 84 -13.28 2.68 -2.57
CA ASP A 84 -13.13 1.91 -3.82
C ASP A 84 -13.86 0.56 -3.75
N TYR A 85 -14.07 0.02 -2.54
CA TYR A 85 -14.73 -1.26 -2.29
C TYR A 85 -16.26 -1.19 -2.29
N PHE A 86 -16.87 0.00 -2.38
CA PHE A 86 -18.32 0.19 -2.31
C PHE A 86 -18.92 0.60 -3.66
N ASP A 87 -20.16 0.17 -3.89
CA ASP A 87 -20.99 0.64 -4.98
C ASP A 87 -21.44 2.09 -4.69
N SER A 88 -20.82 3.05 -5.38
CA SER A 88 -21.01 4.48 -5.15
C SER A 88 -22.40 5.01 -5.51
N GLU A 89 -23.21 4.19 -6.18
CA GLU A 89 -24.59 4.51 -6.50
C GLU A 89 -25.57 4.06 -5.41
N LYS A 90 -25.10 3.28 -4.41
CA LYS A 90 -25.92 2.79 -3.30
C LYS A 90 -25.50 3.31 -1.93
N ILE A 91 -24.24 3.68 -1.77
CA ILE A 91 -23.70 4.25 -0.54
C ILE A 91 -22.51 5.16 -0.86
N THR A 92 -22.31 6.20 -0.06
CA THR A 92 -21.07 6.99 -0.09
C THR A 92 -20.29 6.83 1.20
N VAL A 93 -18.97 7.04 1.14
CA VAL A 93 -18.06 6.86 2.28
C VAL A 93 -17.37 8.19 2.58
N GLU A 94 -17.51 8.68 3.80
CA GLU A 94 -16.94 9.95 4.26
C GLU A 94 -15.84 9.72 5.30
N ASN A 95 -14.62 10.13 4.97
CA ASN A 95 -13.49 10.00 5.88
C ASN A 95 -13.36 11.23 6.78
N HIS A 96 -13.87 11.13 8.00
CA HIS A 96 -13.78 12.16 9.04
C HIS A 96 -12.58 11.99 9.98
N ALA A 97 -11.72 11.00 9.75
CA ALA A 97 -10.52 10.80 10.54
C ALA A 97 -9.64 12.06 10.55
N LEU A 98 -8.92 12.25 11.65
CA LEU A 98 -7.97 13.35 11.79
C LEU A 98 -6.66 12.87 12.38
N GLY A 99 -5.54 13.34 11.82
CA GLY A 99 -4.23 13.02 12.35
C GLY A 99 -4.09 13.45 13.81
N GLY A 100 -3.48 12.57 14.63
CA GLY A 100 -3.18 12.88 16.02
C GLY A 100 -4.34 12.76 17.01
N THR A 101 -5.57 12.45 16.60
CA THR A 101 -6.69 12.29 17.53
C THR A 101 -6.73 10.93 18.22
N SER A 102 -7.17 10.94 19.47
CA SER A 102 -7.49 9.80 20.34
C SER A 102 -9.00 9.63 20.47
N SER A 103 -9.47 8.61 21.21
CA SER A 103 -10.91 8.48 21.53
C SER A 103 -11.45 9.74 22.21
N ARG A 104 -10.67 10.28 23.15
CA ARG A 104 -10.96 11.52 23.88
C ARG A 104 -11.04 12.73 22.96
N THR A 105 -9.93 13.04 22.28
CA THR A 105 -9.82 14.32 21.56
C THR A 105 -10.68 14.35 20.29
N PHE A 106 -10.95 13.19 19.68
CA PHE A 106 -11.95 13.11 18.62
C PHE A 106 -13.36 13.39 19.17
N TYR A 107 -13.73 12.76 20.28
CA TYR A 107 -15.05 12.96 20.91
C TYR A 107 -15.27 14.43 21.29
N GLU A 108 -14.30 15.04 21.97
CA GLU A 108 -14.40 16.41 22.47
C GLU A 108 -14.46 17.48 21.36
N ARG A 109 -13.85 17.24 20.20
CA ARG A 109 -13.56 18.31 19.22
C ARG A 109 -14.22 18.13 17.86
N LEU A 110 -14.54 16.89 17.49
CA LEU A 110 -14.89 16.53 16.11
C LEU A 110 -16.17 15.69 16.01
N TRP A 111 -16.54 15.01 17.08
CA TRP A 111 -17.65 14.07 17.04
C TRP A 111 -19.00 14.73 16.83
N GLU A 112 -19.25 15.87 17.49
CA GLU A 112 -20.50 16.62 17.34
C GLU A 112 -20.75 17.01 15.87
N ASP A 113 -19.72 17.49 15.17
CA ASP A 113 -19.76 17.80 13.74
C ASP A 113 -20.15 16.57 12.91
N VAL A 114 -19.49 15.41 13.12
CA VAL A 114 -19.84 14.16 12.42
C VAL A 114 -21.28 13.75 12.71
N LEU A 115 -21.66 13.73 13.99
CA LEU A 115 -22.99 13.30 14.46
C LEU A 115 -24.11 14.20 13.92
N SER A 116 -23.82 15.47 13.62
CA SER A 116 -24.77 16.40 13.01
C SER A 116 -25.21 15.95 11.60
N GLY A 117 -24.31 15.32 10.84
CA GLY A 117 -24.58 14.79 9.50
C GLY A 117 -25.16 13.37 9.47
N VAL A 118 -25.05 12.63 10.57
CA VAL A 118 -25.56 11.25 10.70
C VAL A 118 -27.10 11.24 10.73
N ARG A 119 -27.69 10.39 9.89
CA ARG A 119 -29.13 10.15 9.75
C ARG A 119 -29.48 8.68 9.99
N LYS A 120 -30.77 8.41 10.14
CA LYS A 120 -31.30 7.04 10.28
C LYS A 120 -30.87 6.20 9.07
N GLY A 121 -30.35 5.00 9.33
CA GLY A 121 -29.92 4.06 8.30
C GLY A 121 -28.46 4.17 7.86
N ASP A 122 -27.76 5.24 8.26
CA ASP A 122 -26.32 5.42 8.04
C ASP A 122 -25.48 4.44 8.86
N TRP A 123 -24.18 4.45 8.59
CA TRP A 123 -23.18 3.63 9.26
C TRP A 123 -22.05 4.49 9.82
N VAL A 124 -21.52 4.12 10.98
CA VAL A 124 -20.36 4.80 11.58
C VAL A 124 -19.33 3.75 11.97
N MET A 125 -18.18 3.75 11.30
CA MET A 125 -17.04 2.88 11.62
C MET A 125 -16.03 3.65 12.47
N ILE A 126 -15.68 3.09 13.63
CA ILE A 126 -14.84 3.76 14.63
C ILE A 126 -13.56 2.94 14.87
N GLU A 127 -12.41 3.54 14.58
CA GLU A 127 -11.07 2.97 14.80
C GLU A 127 -10.15 4.00 15.50
N LEU A 128 -9.96 3.84 16.81
CA LEU A 128 -9.14 4.73 17.66
C LEU A 128 -8.30 3.90 18.63
N GLY A 129 -7.22 4.46 19.17
CA GLY A 129 -6.30 3.76 20.08
C GLY A 129 -4.83 4.18 19.93
N HIS A 130 -4.37 4.50 18.71
CA HIS A 130 -2.96 4.85 18.46
C HIS A 130 -2.46 6.05 19.27
N ASN A 131 -3.35 6.98 19.61
CA ASN A 131 -3.05 8.24 20.31
C ASN A 131 -3.63 8.30 21.73
N ASP A 132 -4.14 7.18 22.24
CA ASP A 132 -4.85 7.11 23.54
C ASP A 132 -3.89 6.94 24.73
N ASN A 133 -2.59 6.93 24.47
CA ASN A 133 -1.50 6.95 25.46
C ASN A 133 -0.99 8.39 25.74
N GLY A 134 -0.12 8.53 26.73
CA GLY A 134 0.54 9.79 27.10
C GLY A 134 -0.13 10.52 28.26
N PRO A 135 0.31 11.74 28.62
CA PRO A 135 -0.20 12.46 29.78
C PRO A 135 -1.69 12.83 29.64
N TYR A 136 -2.40 12.87 30.77
CA TYR A 136 -3.80 13.30 30.81
C TYR A 136 -3.98 14.82 30.75
N ASP A 137 -2.98 15.58 31.22
CA ASP A 137 -3.10 16.99 31.59
C ASP A 137 -1.98 17.89 31.03
N SER A 138 -1.06 17.33 30.23
CA SER A 138 0.05 18.10 29.65
C SER A 138 0.31 17.75 28.18
N GLY A 139 1.08 18.57 27.50
CA GLY A 139 1.35 18.48 26.07
C GLY A 139 0.06 18.45 25.26
N ARG A 140 -0.14 17.38 24.49
CA ARG A 140 -1.38 17.20 23.70
C ARG A 140 -2.59 16.79 24.55
N ALA A 141 -2.38 16.30 25.77
CA ALA A 141 -3.43 15.82 26.69
C ALA A 141 -4.45 14.88 26.03
N ARG A 142 -3.97 13.89 25.26
CA ARG A 142 -4.82 13.02 24.42
C ARG A 142 -5.31 11.77 25.11
N ALA A 143 -4.65 11.36 26.18
CA ALA A 143 -4.86 10.05 26.76
C ALA A 143 -6.28 9.86 27.28
N SER A 144 -6.74 8.62 27.17
CA SER A 144 -7.94 8.12 27.85
C SER A 144 -7.52 7.22 29.01
N ILE A 145 -8.38 7.06 30.02
CA ILE A 145 -8.06 6.17 31.14
C ILE A 145 -8.04 4.73 30.62
N PRO A 146 -6.99 3.92 30.89
CA PRO A 146 -6.90 2.54 30.42
C PRO A 146 -8.11 1.68 30.83
N GLY A 147 -8.53 0.79 29.92
CA GLY A 147 -9.58 -0.19 30.18
C GLY A 147 -10.99 0.20 29.74
N ILE A 148 -11.94 -0.65 30.12
CA ILE A 148 -13.36 -0.54 29.77
C ILE A 148 -14.23 -0.09 30.95
N GLY A 149 -13.63 0.33 32.06
CA GLY A 149 -14.35 0.78 33.26
C GLY A 149 -15.20 2.03 33.02
N LYS A 150 -15.75 2.60 34.10
CA LYS A 150 -16.50 3.87 34.07
C LYS A 150 -15.78 4.98 34.85
N ASP A 151 -14.49 4.79 35.10
CA ASP A 151 -13.68 5.74 35.84
C ASP A 151 -13.59 7.08 35.11
N THR A 152 -13.52 8.15 35.90
CA THR A 152 -13.41 9.52 35.41
C THR A 152 -12.36 10.29 36.19
N LEU A 153 -11.64 11.18 35.54
CA LEU A 153 -10.63 12.03 36.15
C LEU A 153 -10.85 13.49 35.74
N HIS A 154 -10.89 14.40 36.71
CA HIS A 154 -10.84 15.83 36.43
C HIS A 154 -9.38 16.25 36.30
N VAL A 155 -9.04 16.93 35.22
CA VAL A 155 -7.70 17.43 34.96
C VAL A 155 -7.74 18.90 34.60
N THR A 156 -6.72 19.63 35.05
CA THR A 156 -6.41 20.98 34.57
C THR A 156 -5.34 20.86 33.51
N ILE A 157 -5.62 21.25 32.27
CA ILE A 157 -4.61 21.24 31.21
C ILE A 157 -3.54 22.27 31.55
N LYS A 158 -2.31 21.82 31.82
CA LYS A 158 -1.20 22.65 32.33
C LYS A 158 -0.90 23.85 31.43
N GLU A 159 -1.05 23.68 30.12
CA GLU A 159 -0.74 24.69 29.12
C GLU A 159 -1.81 25.77 28.98
N THR A 160 -3.07 25.48 29.36
CA THR A 160 -4.21 26.39 29.09
C THR A 160 -5.03 26.74 30.33
N GLY A 161 -4.83 26.03 31.45
CA GLY A 161 -5.66 26.13 32.65
C GLY A 161 -7.07 25.54 32.50
N GLU A 162 -7.40 24.99 31.32
CA GLU A 162 -8.74 24.48 31.04
C GLU A 162 -9.05 23.23 31.87
N GLN A 163 -10.25 23.19 32.45
CA GLN A 163 -10.75 22.02 33.18
C GLN A 163 -11.38 21.02 32.22
N ARG A 164 -10.97 19.75 32.30
CA ARG A 164 -11.48 18.66 31.45
C ARG A 164 -11.81 17.43 32.28
N ILE A 165 -12.81 16.66 31.84
CA ILE A 165 -13.11 15.34 32.38
C ILE A 165 -12.59 14.28 31.42
N VAL A 166 -11.69 13.43 31.90
CA VAL A 166 -11.14 12.28 31.17
C VAL A 166 -11.93 11.04 31.55
N TYR A 167 -12.45 10.33 30.54
CA TYR A 167 -13.11 9.04 30.71
C TYR A 167 -12.18 7.88 30.32
N THR A 168 -12.59 6.66 30.65
CA THR A 168 -11.95 5.45 30.11
C THR A 168 -12.08 5.35 28.60
N TYR A 169 -11.13 4.66 27.96
CA TYR A 169 -11.21 4.34 26.54
C TYR A 169 -12.56 3.69 26.19
N GLY A 170 -12.99 2.71 26.99
CA GLY A 170 -14.27 2.03 26.77
C GLY A 170 -15.49 2.95 26.92
N GLU A 171 -15.47 3.91 27.85
CA GLU A 171 -16.58 4.86 27.99
C GLU A 171 -16.69 5.81 26.79
N TYR A 172 -15.57 6.27 26.22
CA TYR A 172 -15.62 7.02 24.97
C TYR A 172 -16.25 6.20 23.84
N LEU A 173 -15.83 4.95 23.66
CA LEU A 173 -16.43 4.04 22.66
C LEU A 173 -17.94 3.85 22.88
N ARG A 174 -18.39 3.67 24.14
CA ARG A 174 -19.83 3.58 24.47
C ARG A 174 -20.60 4.84 24.09
N ARG A 175 -20.01 6.03 24.27
CA ARG A 175 -20.65 7.30 23.88
C ARG A 175 -20.85 7.39 22.38
N PHE A 176 -19.81 7.15 21.58
CA PHE A 176 -19.93 7.08 20.12
C PHE A 176 -21.04 6.12 19.69
N ILE A 177 -21.09 4.92 20.27
CA ILE A 177 -22.11 3.90 19.96
C ILE A 177 -23.52 4.37 20.34
N ARG A 178 -23.71 4.87 21.57
CA ARG A 178 -25.02 5.30 22.06
C ARG A 178 -25.59 6.43 21.21
N GLU A 179 -24.77 7.41 20.89
CA GLU A 179 -25.19 8.59 20.14
C GLU A 179 -25.44 8.25 18.66
N THR A 180 -24.63 7.37 18.06
CA THR A 180 -24.90 6.81 16.73
C THR A 180 -26.25 6.10 16.69
N LYS A 181 -26.53 5.21 17.67
CA LYS A 181 -27.80 4.49 17.77
C LYS A 181 -28.98 5.44 18.01
N ALA A 182 -28.79 6.50 18.78
CA ALA A 182 -29.82 7.51 19.04
C ALA A 182 -30.25 8.25 17.75
N LYS A 183 -29.34 8.40 16.78
CA LYS A 183 -29.67 8.90 15.43
C LYS A 183 -30.33 7.86 14.51
N GLY A 184 -30.50 6.62 14.97
CA GLY A 184 -30.98 5.50 14.17
C GLY A 184 -29.95 4.97 13.16
N ALA A 185 -28.66 5.28 13.37
CA ALA A 185 -27.55 4.79 12.56
C ALA A 185 -26.88 3.55 13.20
N ASN A 186 -25.99 2.92 12.45
CA ASN A 186 -25.42 1.62 12.76
C ASN A 186 -23.92 1.72 13.05
N PRO A 187 -23.49 1.65 14.33
CA PRO A 187 -22.07 1.71 14.69
C PRO A 187 -21.37 0.36 14.47
N ILE A 188 -20.11 0.42 14.05
CA ILE A 188 -19.17 -0.71 13.92
C ILE A 188 -17.86 -0.29 14.59
N LEU A 189 -17.31 -1.15 15.46
CA LEU A 189 -15.99 -0.93 16.06
C LEU A 189 -14.92 -1.70 15.30
N LEU A 190 -13.71 -1.14 15.25
CA LEU A 190 -12.53 -1.78 14.70
C LEU A 190 -11.39 -1.75 15.72
N SER A 191 -10.55 -2.79 15.74
CA SER A 191 -9.20 -2.66 16.34
C SER A 191 -8.33 -1.75 15.48
N LEU A 192 -7.33 -1.11 16.09
CA LEU A 192 -6.36 -0.28 15.39
C LEU A 192 -5.48 -1.08 14.42
N THR A 193 -5.01 -0.42 13.37
CA THR A 193 -4.01 -0.99 12.44
C THR A 193 -2.71 -1.39 13.17
N PRO A 194 -2.00 -2.44 12.74
CA PRO A 194 -0.73 -2.83 13.31
C PRO A 194 0.39 -1.85 12.93
N ARG A 195 1.48 -1.87 13.70
CA ARG A 195 2.70 -1.10 13.44
C ARG A 195 3.73 -1.97 12.73
N ASN A 196 4.78 -1.35 12.17
CA ASN A 196 6.01 -2.06 11.82
C ASN A 196 6.81 -2.36 13.09
N ALA A 197 6.29 -3.27 13.91
CA ALA A 197 6.87 -3.74 15.15
C ALA A 197 6.72 -5.26 15.21
N TRP A 198 7.80 -5.93 15.62
CA TRP A 198 7.90 -7.38 15.62
C TRP A 198 8.07 -7.85 17.07
N ALA A 199 7.34 -8.89 17.45
CA ALA A 199 7.32 -9.45 18.80
C ALA A 199 8.51 -10.39 19.05
N ASP A 200 9.14 -10.88 17.99
CA ASP A 200 10.21 -11.86 18.00
C ASP A 200 11.50 -11.30 17.38
N ALA A 201 12.65 -11.89 17.75
CA ALA A 201 13.96 -11.47 17.28
C ALA A 201 14.11 -11.65 15.76
N ASP A 202 13.49 -12.70 15.21
CA ASP A 202 13.60 -13.08 13.80
C ASP A 202 12.68 -12.25 12.89
N SER A 203 11.85 -11.37 13.46
CA SER A 203 10.91 -10.53 12.72
C SER A 203 9.93 -11.34 11.86
N THR A 204 9.34 -12.37 12.46
CA THR A 204 8.33 -13.24 11.83
C THR A 204 6.92 -13.00 12.38
N VAL A 205 6.79 -12.43 13.59
CA VAL A 205 5.52 -12.17 14.26
C VAL A 205 5.32 -10.68 14.49
N ILE A 206 4.28 -10.09 13.90
CA ILE A 206 3.93 -8.68 14.13
C ILE A 206 3.36 -8.48 15.55
N GLU A 207 3.73 -7.41 16.24
CA GLU A 207 3.17 -7.09 17.55
C GLU A 207 1.66 -6.79 17.44
N ARG A 208 0.84 -7.59 18.13
CA ARG A 208 -0.61 -7.38 18.22
C ARG A 208 -0.95 -6.40 19.33
N VAL A 209 -2.02 -5.64 19.15
CA VAL A 209 -2.59 -4.78 20.21
C VAL A 209 -3.86 -5.44 20.79
N ASN A 210 -3.77 -6.73 21.05
CA ASN A 210 -4.88 -7.61 21.46
C ASN A 210 -5.02 -7.80 22.98
N GLU A 211 -4.20 -7.10 23.77
CA GLU A 211 -4.29 -7.06 25.24
C GLU A 211 -4.79 -5.71 25.79
N THR A 212 -4.76 -4.66 24.96
CA THR A 212 -5.13 -3.29 25.35
C THR A 212 -6.22 -2.73 24.44
N PHE A 213 -5.98 -1.69 23.65
CA PHE A 213 -7.01 -0.97 22.88
C PHE A 213 -7.80 -1.88 21.93
N GLY A 214 -7.15 -2.84 21.24
CA GLY A 214 -7.84 -3.81 20.40
C GLY A 214 -8.73 -4.77 21.20
N LEU A 215 -8.28 -5.19 22.39
CA LEU A 215 -9.10 -5.99 23.32
C LEU A 215 -10.29 -5.20 23.84
N TRP A 216 -10.06 -3.99 24.32
CA TRP A 216 -11.08 -3.13 24.91
C TRP A 216 -12.14 -2.76 23.88
N ALA A 217 -11.75 -2.45 22.64
CA ALA A 217 -12.69 -2.23 21.55
C ALA A 217 -13.56 -3.47 21.28
N ARG A 218 -12.96 -4.67 21.25
CA ARG A 218 -13.71 -5.93 21.10
C ARG A 218 -14.69 -6.16 22.26
N GLN A 219 -14.25 -5.92 23.49
CA GLN A 219 -15.07 -6.10 24.69
C GLN A 219 -16.26 -5.14 24.70
N VAL A 220 -16.04 -3.85 24.39
CA VAL A 220 -17.13 -2.87 24.27
C VAL A 220 -18.08 -3.23 23.13
N ALA A 221 -17.57 -3.71 21.99
CA ALA A 221 -18.41 -4.14 20.89
C ALA A 221 -19.34 -5.30 21.30
N LYS A 222 -18.80 -6.28 22.04
CA LYS A 222 -19.56 -7.40 22.62
C LYS A 222 -20.59 -6.92 23.63
N GLU A 223 -20.21 -6.05 24.56
CA GLU A 223 -21.10 -5.47 25.59
C GLU A 223 -22.27 -4.73 24.95
N MET A 224 -21.98 -3.86 23.98
CA MET A 224 -22.96 -2.99 23.32
C MET A 224 -23.69 -3.68 22.16
N LYS A 225 -23.39 -4.94 21.89
CA LYS A 225 -23.95 -5.76 20.81
C LYS A 225 -23.86 -5.05 19.45
N VAL A 226 -22.65 -4.59 19.10
CA VAL A 226 -22.34 -3.98 17.80
C VAL A 226 -21.29 -4.81 17.07
N PRO A 227 -21.24 -4.79 15.73
CA PRO A 227 -20.21 -5.52 14.99
C PRO A 227 -18.80 -5.04 15.35
N PHE A 228 -17.86 -5.98 15.31
CA PHE A 228 -16.44 -5.74 15.53
C PHE A 228 -15.61 -6.31 14.38
N ILE A 229 -14.71 -5.52 13.82
CA ILE A 229 -13.73 -5.98 12.84
C ILE A 229 -12.34 -5.95 13.47
N ASP A 230 -11.66 -7.09 13.48
CA ASP A 230 -10.31 -7.19 14.01
C ASP A 230 -9.26 -6.78 12.95
N LEU A 231 -9.25 -5.49 12.60
CA LEU A 231 -8.35 -4.95 11.58
C LEU A 231 -6.86 -5.14 11.93
N ASN A 232 -6.52 -5.14 13.23
CA ASN A 232 -5.17 -5.41 13.72
C ASN A 232 -4.71 -6.79 13.25
N GLU A 233 -5.48 -7.83 13.56
CA GLU A 233 -5.14 -9.21 13.23
C GLU A 233 -5.13 -9.46 11.71
N ILE A 234 -6.18 -9.01 11.00
CA ILE A 234 -6.28 -9.22 9.54
C ILE A 234 -5.08 -8.60 8.81
N SER A 235 -4.63 -7.42 9.25
CA SER A 235 -3.50 -6.73 8.62
C SER A 235 -2.16 -7.31 9.08
N ALA A 236 -2.04 -7.69 10.36
CA ALA A 236 -0.82 -8.29 10.90
C ALA A 236 -0.51 -9.63 10.22
N ALA A 237 -1.50 -10.49 10.05
CA ALA A 237 -1.35 -11.76 9.32
C ALA A 237 -0.87 -11.56 7.87
N LYS A 238 -1.26 -10.47 7.21
CA LYS A 238 -0.73 -10.13 5.88
C LYS A 238 0.74 -9.75 5.95
N PHE A 239 1.10 -8.88 6.88
CA PHE A 239 2.47 -8.42 7.07
C PHE A 239 3.44 -9.56 7.42
N GLU A 240 3.01 -10.54 8.20
CA GLU A 240 3.82 -11.73 8.50
C GLU A 240 4.12 -12.55 7.23
N ARG A 241 3.11 -12.76 6.38
CA ARG A 241 3.31 -13.43 5.08
C ARG A 241 4.22 -12.65 4.14
N PHE A 242 4.15 -11.32 4.18
CA PHE A 242 5.01 -10.44 3.37
C PHE A 242 6.47 -10.50 3.83
N GLY A 243 6.70 -10.70 5.13
CA GLY A 243 8.02 -10.67 5.74
C GLY A 243 8.58 -9.25 5.92
N LYS A 244 9.63 -9.15 6.74
CA LYS A 244 10.22 -7.89 7.22
C LYS A 244 10.54 -6.88 6.12
N GLU A 245 11.21 -7.31 5.05
CA GLU A 245 11.69 -6.40 4.01
C GLU A 245 10.54 -5.78 3.20
N LYS A 246 9.53 -6.58 2.82
CA LYS A 246 8.35 -6.06 2.14
C LYS A 246 7.49 -5.21 3.08
N VAL A 247 7.40 -5.55 4.37
CA VAL A 247 6.67 -4.70 5.33
C VAL A 247 7.29 -3.31 5.45
N LYS A 248 8.60 -3.14 5.28
CA LYS A 248 9.20 -1.78 5.24
C LYS A 248 8.58 -0.90 4.15
N THR A 249 8.19 -1.46 3.00
CA THR A 249 7.54 -0.68 1.93
C THR A 249 6.11 -0.25 2.26
N MET A 250 5.48 -0.87 3.25
CA MET A 250 4.12 -0.54 3.70
C MET A 250 4.09 0.73 4.56
N PHE A 251 5.25 1.17 5.03
CA PHE A 251 5.42 2.36 5.86
C PHE A 251 6.30 3.39 5.14
N TYR A 252 6.17 4.66 5.49
CA TYR A 252 6.91 5.74 4.81
C TYR A 252 8.03 6.34 5.66
N ILE A 253 7.68 7.06 6.74
CA ILE A 253 8.67 7.80 7.57
C ILE A 253 8.95 7.10 8.89
N ASP A 254 7.95 6.41 9.45
CA ASP A 254 8.03 5.81 10.77
C ASP A 254 7.31 4.46 10.79
N ARG A 255 7.16 3.86 11.98
CA ARG A 255 6.56 2.53 12.16
C ARG A 255 5.03 2.54 12.23
N ILE A 256 4.37 3.68 12.00
CA ILE A 256 2.93 3.87 12.18
C ILE A 256 2.27 4.37 10.90
N HIS A 257 2.84 5.39 10.27
CA HIS A 257 2.27 6.05 9.10
C HIS A 257 2.61 5.28 7.83
N THR A 258 1.56 4.76 7.21
CA THR A 258 1.68 3.93 6.03
C THR A 258 2.03 4.74 4.78
N SER A 259 2.77 4.09 3.87
CA SER A 259 2.83 4.50 2.46
C SER A 259 1.48 4.25 1.79
N GLU A 260 1.35 4.62 0.52
CA GLU A 260 0.16 4.26 -0.27
C GLU A 260 -0.08 2.73 -0.30
N PHE A 261 0.99 1.93 -0.39
CA PHE A 261 0.90 0.46 -0.40
C PHE A 261 0.34 -0.09 0.92
N GLY A 262 0.82 0.41 2.06
CA GLY A 262 0.32 -0.02 3.37
C GLY A 262 -1.12 0.43 3.61
N ALA A 263 -1.47 1.65 3.19
CA ALA A 263 -2.82 2.18 3.30
C ALA A 263 -3.83 1.38 2.46
N ARG A 264 -3.46 1.01 1.22
CA ARG A 264 -4.26 0.12 0.36
C ARG A 264 -4.41 -1.27 0.98
N THR A 265 -3.34 -1.82 1.55
CA THR A 265 -3.37 -3.12 2.25
C THR A 265 -4.33 -3.08 3.44
N ASN A 266 -4.25 -2.05 4.29
CA ASN A 266 -5.15 -1.87 5.42
C ASN A 266 -6.60 -1.65 4.98
N ALA A 267 -6.84 -0.92 3.88
CA ALA A 267 -8.19 -0.75 3.33
C ALA A 267 -8.77 -2.08 2.82
N ALA A 268 -7.94 -2.90 2.17
CA ALA A 268 -8.30 -4.26 1.75
C ALA A 268 -8.64 -5.13 2.97
N SER A 269 -7.85 -5.06 4.04
CA SER A 269 -8.11 -5.76 5.31
C SER A 269 -9.42 -5.31 5.98
N ALA A 270 -9.71 -4.01 5.98
CA ALA A 270 -10.98 -3.49 6.50
C ALA A 270 -12.17 -4.01 5.66
N ALA A 271 -12.03 -4.07 4.33
CA ALA A 271 -13.07 -4.57 3.44
C ALA A 271 -13.28 -6.08 3.60
N GLU A 272 -12.20 -6.84 3.75
CA GLU A 272 -12.21 -8.27 4.07
C GLU A 272 -12.91 -8.53 5.41
N GLY A 273 -12.53 -7.80 6.47
CA GLY A 273 -13.17 -7.89 7.76
C GLY A 273 -14.66 -7.55 7.72
N LEU A 274 -15.04 -6.53 6.95
CA LEU A 274 -16.44 -6.19 6.71
C LEU A 274 -17.20 -7.32 6.00
N ARG A 275 -16.63 -7.93 4.94
CA ARG A 275 -17.22 -9.10 4.27
C ARG A 275 -17.41 -10.28 5.23
N GLY A 276 -16.52 -10.44 6.22
CA GLY A 276 -16.62 -11.47 7.25
C GLY A 276 -17.75 -11.26 8.27
N LEU A 277 -18.37 -10.07 8.33
CA LEU A 277 -19.46 -9.79 9.29
C LEU A 277 -20.76 -10.49 8.88
N LYS A 278 -21.18 -11.48 9.68
CA LYS A 278 -22.48 -12.14 9.52
C LYS A 278 -23.63 -11.17 9.81
N LYS A 279 -24.70 -11.21 9.01
CA LYS A 279 -25.94 -10.41 9.18
C LYS A 279 -25.71 -8.89 9.25
N CYS A 280 -24.69 -8.36 8.58
CA CYS A 280 -24.44 -6.93 8.50
C CYS A 280 -24.89 -6.37 7.14
N ARG A 281 -25.97 -5.55 7.11
CA ARG A 281 -26.52 -4.98 5.87
C ARG A 281 -25.50 -4.13 5.09
N LEU A 282 -24.50 -3.53 5.77
CA LEU A 282 -23.43 -2.77 5.11
C LEU A 282 -22.70 -3.59 4.03
N THR A 283 -22.58 -4.91 4.22
CA THR A 283 -21.91 -5.80 3.26
C THR A 283 -22.60 -5.87 1.90
N SER A 284 -23.91 -5.60 1.83
CA SER A 284 -24.67 -5.60 0.57
C SER A 284 -24.31 -4.43 -0.36
N PHE A 285 -23.62 -3.42 0.16
CA PHE A 285 -23.14 -2.28 -0.62
C PHE A 285 -21.70 -2.47 -1.14
N LEU A 286 -21.02 -3.55 -0.74
CA LEU A 286 -19.69 -3.84 -1.27
C LEU A 286 -19.79 -4.29 -2.72
N LYS A 287 -18.83 -3.82 -3.53
CA LYS A 287 -18.61 -4.36 -4.86
C LYS A 287 -18.27 -5.86 -4.76
N PRO A 288 -18.72 -6.68 -5.73
CA PRO A 288 -18.24 -8.05 -5.84
C PRO A 288 -16.72 -8.05 -5.98
N VAL A 289 -16.08 -9.09 -5.46
CA VAL A 289 -14.65 -9.31 -5.71
C VAL A 289 -14.55 -9.76 -7.15
N ALA A 290 -14.09 -8.88 -8.04
CA ALA A 290 -13.88 -9.21 -9.43
C ALA A 290 -12.73 -10.24 -9.54
N ALA A 291 -12.97 -11.36 -10.19
CA ALA A 291 -11.91 -12.29 -10.56
C ALA A 291 -11.27 -11.81 -11.88
N ASP A 292 -9.95 -11.63 -11.88
CA ASP A 292 -9.22 -11.46 -13.15
C ASP A 292 -9.14 -12.83 -13.83
N THR A 293 -9.92 -13.02 -14.89
CA THR A 293 -9.92 -14.25 -15.70
C THR A 293 -9.00 -14.16 -16.91
N VAL A 294 -8.30 -13.04 -17.09
CA VAL A 294 -7.43 -12.79 -18.26
C VAL A 294 -5.98 -13.06 -17.91
N THR A 295 -5.50 -12.59 -16.76
CA THR A 295 -4.13 -12.82 -16.31
C THR A 295 -3.99 -14.24 -15.75
N GLY A 296 -3.00 -14.99 -16.24
CA GLY A 296 -2.81 -16.40 -15.90
C GLY A 296 -3.72 -17.35 -16.69
N LYS A 297 -4.44 -16.87 -17.71
CA LYS A 297 -5.36 -17.69 -18.53
C LYS A 297 -4.68 -18.83 -19.29
N SER A 298 -3.36 -18.72 -19.54
CA SER A 298 -2.59 -19.74 -20.25
C SER A 298 -2.21 -20.93 -19.37
N ARG A 299 -2.42 -20.81 -18.05
CA ARG A 299 -1.98 -21.78 -17.06
C ARG A 299 -2.57 -23.16 -17.34
N THR A 300 -1.68 -24.16 -17.34
CA THR A 300 -2.04 -25.58 -17.40
C THR A 300 -1.58 -26.26 -16.12
N SER A 301 -2.37 -27.20 -15.60
CA SER A 301 -2.04 -27.90 -14.34
C SER A 301 -0.66 -28.57 -14.42
N GLY A 302 0.14 -28.40 -13.37
CA GLY A 302 1.49 -28.96 -13.28
C GLY A 302 2.55 -28.22 -14.11
N ARG A 303 2.21 -27.11 -14.78
CA ARG A 303 3.15 -26.34 -15.60
C ARG A 303 3.24 -24.89 -15.10
N PRO A 304 4.45 -24.33 -14.97
CA PRO A 304 4.60 -22.93 -14.62
C PRO A 304 4.18 -22.02 -15.78
N VAL A 305 3.80 -20.79 -15.43
CA VAL A 305 3.65 -19.70 -16.40
C VAL A 305 4.89 -18.80 -16.32
N VAL A 306 5.44 -18.46 -17.48
CA VAL A 306 6.50 -17.46 -17.64
C VAL A 306 5.83 -16.13 -17.94
N PHE A 307 5.72 -15.27 -16.94
CA PHE A 307 5.23 -13.90 -17.09
C PHE A 307 6.36 -12.99 -17.53
N THR A 308 6.13 -12.13 -18.53
CA THR A 308 7.06 -11.05 -18.86
C THR A 308 6.45 -9.69 -18.53
N ILE A 309 7.23 -8.85 -17.85
CA ILE A 309 6.89 -7.46 -17.57
C ILE A 309 7.99 -6.55 -18.10
N GLY A 310 7.60 -5.39 -18.60
CA GLY A 310 8.53 -4.45 -19.19
C GLY A 310 7.86 -3.40 -20.06
N ASP A 311 8.65 -2.87 -20.99
CA ASP A 311 8.28 -1.75 -21.85
C ASP A 311 8.06 -2.15 -23.32
N SER A 312 8.19 -1.18 -24.23
CA SER A 312 7.97 -1.35 -25.68
C SER A 312 8.97 -2.28 -26.36
N THR A 313 10.11 -2.58 -25.73
CA THR A 313 11.08 -3.55 -26.24
C THR A 313 10.72 -4.99 -25.86
N VAL A 314 9.81 -5.17 -24.91
CA VAL A 314 9.27 -6.47 -24.50
C VAL A 314 7.91 -6.75 -25.16
N LYS A 315 7.04 -5.73 -25.30
CA LYS A 315 5.77 -5.81 -26.04
C LYS A 315 5.49 -4.52 -26.80
N ASN A 316 5.06 -4.61 -28.06
CA ASN A 316 4.77 -3.44 -28.88
C ASN A 316 3.47 -3.64 -29.69
N GLU A 317 3.46 -3.25 -30.97
CA GLU A 317 2.33 -3.47 -31.88
C GLU A 317 2.11 -4.97 -32.16
N ASP A 318 3.20 -5.71 -32.42
CA ASP A 318 3.24 -7.17 -32.55
C ASP A 318 2.11 -7.74 -33.46
N SER A 319 1.78 -7.02 -34.53
CA SER A 319 0.57 -7.27 -35.32
C SER A 319 0.84 -7.93 -36.67
N ASP A 320 1.97 -7.61 -37.29
CA ASP A 320 2.42 -8.21 -38.55
C ASP A 320 3.96 -8.19 -38.65
N GLU A 321 4.53 -8.86 -39.64
CA GLU A 321 5.99 -8.96 -39.82
C GLU A 321 6.73 -7.62 -39.96
N ASN A 322 6.02 -6.56 -40.35
CA ASN A 322 6.54 -5.22 -40.57
C ASN A 322 6.28 -4.28 -39.39
N SER A 323 5.53 -4.68 -38.36
CA SER A 323 5.28 -3.86 -37.18
C SER A 323 6.54 -3.72 -36.29
N MET A 324 6.48 -2.84 -35.29
CA MET A 324 7.45 -2.89 -34.20
C MET A 324 7.17 -4.13 -33.33
N TRP A 325 8.22 -4.86 -32.97
CA TRP A 325 8.11 -6.08 -32.17
C TRP A 325 8.80 -5.95 -30.81
N GLY A 326 8.16 -6.53 -29.79
CA GLY A 326 8.78 -6.82 -28.51
C GLY A 326 9.25 -8.27 -28.41
N TRP A 327 10.40 -8.52 -27.78
CA TRP A 327 10.95 -9.88 -27.69
C TRP A 327 10.07 -10.84 -26.88
N GLY A 328 9.31 -10.32 -25.91
CA GLY A 328 8.39 -11.12 -25.11
C GLY A 328 7.24 -11.70 -25.94
N SER A 329 6.91 -11.08 -27.07
CA SER A 329 5.81 -11.50 -27.95
C SER A 329 6.15 -12.71 -28.82
N VAL A 330 7.45 -13.01 -28.98
CA VAL A 330 7.94 -14.19 -29.72
C VAL A 330 8.62 -15.21 -28.81
N LEU A 331 8.62 -14.99 -27.49
CA LEU A 331 9.33 -15.86 -26.53
C LEU A 331 8.77 -17.29 -26.50
N GLN A 332 7.45 -17.46 -26.67
CA GLN A 332 6.82 -18.78 -26.66
C GLN A 332 7.37 -19.70 -27.77
N ASP A 333 7.84 -19.16 -28.89
CA ASP A 333 8.41 -19.95 -30.00
C ASP A 333 9.69 -20.71 -29.59
N TYR A 334 10.32 -20.32 -28.47
CA TYR A 334 11.56 -20.88 -27.95
C TYR A 334 11.38 -21.69 -26.66
N ILE A 335 10.14 -21.85 -26.18
CA ILE A 335 9.79 -22.58 -24.97
C ILE A 335 8.75 -23.64 -25.34
N ASP A 336 9.04 -24.91 -25.05
CA ASP A 336 8.12 -26.01 -25.31
C ASP A 336 6.80 -25.78 -24.53
N PRO A 337 5.64 -25.66 -25.21
CA PRO A 337 4.34 -25.47 -24.55
C PRO A 337 3.93 -26.68 -23.67
N ALA A 338 4.58 -27.84 -23.81
CA ALA A 338 4.45 -28.96 -22.90
C ALA A 338 5.16 -28.73 -21.55
N VAL A 339 6.15 -27.83 -21.50
CA VAL A 339 6.93 -27.49 -20.32
C VAL A 339 6.37 -26.25 -19.62
N ALA A 340 6.16 -25.16 -20.36
CA ALA A 340 5.65 -23.91 -19.79
C ALA A 340 4.89 -23.06 -20.83
N SER A 341 3.95 -22.25 -20.36
CA SER A 341 3.30 -21.22 -21.16
C SER A 341 3.90 -19.84 -20.90
N VAL A 342 3.86 -18.95 -21.89
CA VAL A 342 4.33 -17.56 -21.79
C VAL A 342 3.15 -16.60 -21.81
N GLU A 343 3.15 -15.64 -20.87
CA GLU A 343 2.24 -14.50 -20.90
C GLU A 343 2.99 -13.16 -20.93
N ASN A 344 2.89 -12.47 -22.06
CA ASN A 344 3.49 -11.15 -22.22
C ASN A 344 2.58 -10.02 -21.73
N HIS A 345 2.89 -9.54 -20.51
CA HIS A 345 2.19 -8.46 -19.82
C HIS A 345 2.98 -7.15 -19.81
N ALA A 346 4.07 -7.05 -20.57
CA ALA A 346 4.74 -5.77 -20.78
C ALA A 346 3.79 -4.75 -21.44
N VAL A 347 4.03 -3.47 -21.18
CA VAL A 347 3.19 -2.39 -21.71
C VAL A 347 4.08 -1.30 -22.30
N ALA A 348 3.88 -1.06 -23.61
CA ALA A 348 4.68 -0.10 -24.35
C ALA A 348 4.71 1.29 -23.68
N GLY A 349 5.90 1.88 -23.61
CA GLY A 349 6.12 3.23 -23.08
C GLY A 349 6.14 3.38 -21.55
N ARG A 350 5.96 2.29 -20.79
CA ARG A 350 5.97 2.32 -19.32
C ARG A 350 7.38 2.17 -18.76
N SER A 351 7.61 2.82 -17.62
CA SER A 351 8.73 2.58 -16.70
C SER A 351 8.31 1.58 -15.61
N ALA A 352 9.25 1.13 -14.80
CA ALA A 352 8.99 0.30 -13.63
C ALA A 352 8.00 0.99 -12.68
N ARG A 353 8.18 2.28 -12.39
CA ARG A 353 7.21 3.07 -11.62
C ARG A 353 5.82 3.07 -12.23
N MET A 354 5.69 3.43 -13.51
CA MET A 354 4.36 3.56 -14.12
C MET A 354 3.62 2.22 -14.18
N PHE A 355 4.37 1.13 -14.35
CA PHE A 355 3.82 -0.22 -14.31
C PHE A 355 3.18 -0.56 -12.96
N VAL A 356 3.75 -0.06 -11.85
CA VAL A 356 3.14 -0.15 -10.51
C VAL A 356 1.99 0.84 -10.35
N ASP A 357 2.22 2.11 -10.69
CA ASP A 357 1.27 3.21 -10.49
C ASP A 357 -0.06 3.01 -11.23
N GLU A 358 -0.03 2.37 -12.41
CA GLU A 358 -1.20 2.08 -13.24
C GLU A 358 -1.89 0.75 -12.89
N GLY A 359 -1.38 0.02 -11.87
CA GLY A 359 -1.95 -1.24 -11.41
C GLY A 359 -1.70 -2.42 -12.37
N HIS A 360 -0.77 -2.30 -13.31
CA HIS A 360 -0.40 -3.42 -14.18
C HIS A 360 0.23 -4.55 -13.35
N TRP A 361 1.14 -4.23 -12.45
CA TRP A 361 1.78 -5.24 -11.58
C TRP A 361 0.79 -5.99 -10.68
N ASP A 362 -0.23 -5.31 -10.16
CA ASP A 362 -1.20 -5.93 -9.24
C ASP A 362 -1.93 -7.11 -9.89
N LYS A 363 -2.18 -7.06 -11.20
CA LYS A 363 -2.79 -8.18 -11.94
C LYS A 363 -1.89 -9.41 -11.95
N ILE A 364 -0.62 -9.23 -12.28
CA ILE A 364 0.37 -10.31 -12.31
C ILE A 364 0.55 -10.86 -10.90
N TYR A 365 0.83 -10.01 -9.90
CA TYR A 365 1.01 -10.43 -8.50
C TYR A 365 -0.16 -11.28 -7.97
N ASN A 366 -1.39 -10.95 -8.35
CA ASN A 366 -2.57 -11.72 -7.95
C ASN A 366 -2.73 -13.06 -8.70
N ALA A 367 -2.18 -13.19 -9.91
CA ALA A 367 -2.21 -14.41 -10.72
C ALA A 367 -1.03 -15.37 -10.49
N LEU A 368 0.05 -14.90 -9.86
CA LEU A 368 1.24 -15.70 -9.56
C LEU A 368 0.91 -16.90 -8.66
N GLN A 369 1.51 -18.03 -9.01
CA GLN A 369 1.50 -19.28 -8.25
C GLN A 369 2.94 -19.76 -8.01
N PRO A 370 3.16 -20.62 -6.99
CA PRO A 370 4.45 -21.22 -6.76
C PRO A 370 4.98 -21.94 -8.01
N GLY A 371 6.25 -21.70 -8.33
CA GLY A 371 6.91 -22.28 -9.50
C GLY A 371 6.83 -21.45 -10.78
N ASP A 372 5.98 -20.42 -10.85
CA ASP A 372 6.00 -19.47 -11.99
C ASP A 372 7.35 -18.76 -12.13
N ILE A 373 7.61 -18.19 -13.31
CA ILE A 373 8.79 -17.36 -13.58
C ILE A 373 8.32 -15.96 -13.96
N VAL A 374 8.98 -14.93 -13.43
CA VAL A 374 8.69 -13.52 -13.78
C VAL A 374 9.94 -12.89 -14.38
N LEU A 375 9.89 -12.59 -15.67
CA LEU A 375 10.95 -11.88 -16.39
C LEU A 375 10.71 -10.37 -16.30
N ILE A 376 11.67 -9.65 -15.73
CA ILE A 376 11.54 -8.23 -15.39
C ILE A 376 12.56 -7.42 -16.19
N GLN A 377 12.10 -6.63 -17.16
CA GLN A 377 12.97 -5.77 -17.97
C GLN A 377 12.44 -4.33 -18.07
N PHE A 378 13.14 -3.38 -17.47
CA PHE A 378 12.87 -1.94 -17.58
C PHE A 378 14.18 -1.15 -17.77
N GLY A 379 14.08 0.14 -18.04
CA GLY A 379 15.23 1.04 -18.19
C GLY A 379 15.11 2.05 -19.33
N HIS A 380 14.37 1.76 -20.41
CA HIS A 380 14.27 2.69 -21.55
C HIS A 380 13.41 3.92 -21.27
N ASN A 381 12.44 3.78 -20.36
CA ASN A 381 11.44 4.81 -20.09
C ASN A 381 11.59 5.45 -18.70
N ASP A 382 12.51 4.92 -17.89
CA ASP A 382 12.68 5.19 -16.47
C ASP A 382 13.50 6.46 -16.21
N ALA A 383 14.13 7.00 -17.25
CA ALA A 383 14.76 8.32 -17.25
C ALA A 383 13.81 9.45 -17.69
N GLY A 384 14.14 10.67 -17.26
CA GLY A 384 13.49 11.91 -17.69
C GLY A 384 12.81 12.67 -16.54
N PRO A 385 11.88 13.58 -16.86
CA PRO A 385 11.18 14.35 -15.82
C PRO A 385 10.19 13.48 -15.04
N ILE A 386 10.26 13.57 -13.70
CA ILE A 386 9.44 12.77 -12.78
C ILE A 386 7.99 13.28 -12.70
N ASN A 387 7.79 14.60 -12.68
CA ASN A 387 6.49 15.25 -12.45
C ASN A 387 6.13 16.29 -13.53
N SER A 388 6.73 16.17 -14.71
CA SER A 388 6.31 16.92 -15.90
C SER A 388 6.46 16.07 -17.16
N GLY A 389 5.91 16.54 -18.29
CA GLY A 389 5.95 15.79 -19.54
C GLY A 389 5.19 14.46 -19.41
N LYS A 390 5.87 13.35 -19.67
CA LYS A 390 5.27 11.99 -19.55
C LYS A 390 5.15 11.48 -18.11
N GLU A 391 5.75 12.17 -17.12
CA GLU A 391 5.67 11.86 -15.68
C GLU A 391 6.02 10.42 -15.28
N ARG A 392 6.83 9.74 -16.10
CA ARG A 392 7.13 8.31 -15.97
C ARG A 392 8.41 7.99 -15.24
N ALA A 393 9.33 8.95 -15.13
CA ALA A 393 10.64 8.70 -14.55
C ALA A 393 10.57 8.47 -13.02
N GLU A 394 11.62 7.85 -12.52
CA GLU A 394 11.85 7.58 -11.10
C GLU A 394 13.17 8.21 -10.62
N LEU A 395 13.47 8.09 -9.32
CA LEU A 395 14.75 8.57 -8.81
C LEU A 395 15.88 7.64 -9.31
N PRO A 396 17.07 8.18 -9.65
CA PRO A 396 18.19 7.36 -10.08
C PRO A 396 18.76 6.52 -8.94
N GLY A 397 19.41 5.40 -9.29
CA GLY A 397 20.16 4.57 -8.35
C GLY A 397 19.40 3.36 -7.79
N THR A 398 20.06 2.68 -6.85
CA THR A 398 19.60 1.42 -6.26
C THR A 398 19.20 1.55 -4.80
N GLY A 399 19.39 2.69 -4.15
CA GLY A 399 19.13 2.84 -2.72
C GLY A 399 17.64 2.84 -2.34
N ALA A 400 17.34 3.16 -1.09
CA ALA A 400 15.96 3.19 -0.55
C ALA A 400 15.34 4.61 -0.55
N GLU A 401 15.99 5.56 -1.23
CA GLU A 401 15.59 6.96 -1.26
C GLU A 401 14.20 7.11 -1.90
N SER A 402 13.47 8.10 -1.40
CA SER A 402 12.16 8.45 -1.93
C SER A 402 11.90 9.93 -1.73
N LYS A 403 10.99 10.47 -2.55
CA LYS A 403 10.60 11.88 -2.46
C LYS A 403 9.15 12.06 -2.89
N VAL A 404 8.46 12.98 -2.21
CA VAL A 404 7.10 13.37 -2.58
C VAL A 404 7.15 14.38 -3.73
N PHE A 405 6.41 14.11 -4.79
CA PHE A 405 6.23 15.00 -5.92
C PHE A 405 4.74 15.30 -6.11
N LYS A 406 4.43 16.57 -6.41
CA LYS A 406 3.12 16.95 -6.95
C LYS A 406 3.18 16.77 -8.47
N MET A 407 2.36 15.89 -9.01
CA MET A 407 2.22 15.65 -10.45
C MET A 407 1.59 16.87 -11.11
N LYS A 408 2.16 17.36 -12.21
CA LYS A 408 1.63 18.52 -12.93
C LYS A 408 0.37 18.17 -13.73
N SER A 409 0.25 16.92 -14.18
CA SER A 409 -0.88 16.45 -14.98
C SER A 409 -2.23 16.55 -14.24
N ASN A 410 -2.25 16.19 -12.96
CA ASN A 410 -3.50 16.06 -12.18
C ASN A 410 -3.44 16.67 -10.78
N GLY A 411 -2.31 17.25 -10.38
CA GLY A 411 -2.11 17.87 -9.07
C GLY A 411 -2.00 16.90 -7.89
N GLN A 412 -2.03 15.58 -8.13
CA GLN A 412 -1.91 14.57 -7.08
C GLN A 412 -0.48 14.49 -6.55
N TYR A 413 -0.35 14.24 -5.25
CA TYR A 413 0.95 13.95 -4.65
C TYR A 413 1.26 12.46 -4.77
N LYS A 414 2.50 12.13 -5.14
CA LYS A 414 3.01 10.75 -5.17
C LYS A 414 4.37 10.66 -4.52
N VAL A 415 4.62 9.56 -3.80
CA VAL A 415 5.96 9.19 -3.39
C VAL A 415 6.62 8.47 -4.56
N VAL A 416 7.74 9.00 -5.02
CA VAL A 416 8.56 8.38 -6.07
C VAL A 416 9.82 7.83 -5.44
N TYR A 417 10.12 6.57 -5.72
CA TYR A 417 11.27 5.84 -5.20
C TYR A 417 12.39 5.75 -6.25
N THR A 418 13.53 5.17 -5.88
CA THR A 418 14.60 4.86 -6.84
C THR A 418 14.23 3.72 -7.79
N TYR A 419 14.89 3.67 -8.95
CA TYR A 419 14.76 2.56 -9.91
C TYR A 419 14.95 1.19 -9.24
N GLY A 420 16.03 1.03 -8.47
CA GLY A 420 16.29 -0.24 -7.79
C GLY A 420 15.26 -0.59 -6.71
N TRP A 421 14.58 0.40 -6.13
CA TRP A 421 13.47 0.13 -5.21
C TRP A 421 12.29 -0.55 -5.93
N TYR A 422 11.91 -0.09 -7.13
CA TYR A 422 10.82 -0.70 -7.89
C TYR A 422 11.18 -2.12 -8.34
N LEU A 423 12.41 -2.36 -8.78
CA LEU A 423 12.89 -3.72 -9.09
C LEU A 423 12.83 -4.64 -7.87
N ARG A 424 13.30 -4.19 -6.71
CA ARG A 424 13.19 -4.97 -5.45
C ARG A 424 11.75 -5.26 -5.08
N LYS A 425 10.83 -4.32 -5.30
CA LYS A 425 9.40 -4.55 -5.07
C LYS A 425 8.89 -5.73 -5.91
N PHE A 426 9.15 -5.75 -7.22
CA PHE A 426 8.74 -6.87 -8.08
C PHE A 426 9.34 -8.21 -7.62
N ILE A 427 10.63 -8.20 -7.26
CA ILE A 427 11.35 -9.39 -6.78
C ILE A 427 10.74 -9.91 -5.46
N MET A 428 10.53 -9.04 -4.47
CA MET A 428 9.93 -9.42 -3.18
C MET A 428 8.52 -9.96 -3.36
N ASP A 429 7.70 -9.30 -4.19
CA ASP A 429 6.34 -9.70 -4.49
C ASP A 429 6.28 -11.06 -5.20
N ALA A 430 7.18 -11.32 -6.15
CA ALA A 430 7.28 -12.62 -6.84
C ALA A 430 7.72 -13.73 -5.87
N LYS A 431 8.76 -13.49 -5.06
CA LYS A 431 9.25 -14.46 -4.08
C LYS A 431 8.20 -14.81 -3.04
N GLU A 432 7.43 -13.84 -2.55
CA GLU A 432 6.32 -14.08 -1.62
C GLU A 432 5.29 -15.07 -2.20
N LYS A 433 5.03 -14.98 -3.51
CA LYS A 433 4.10 -15.87 -4.21
C LYS A 433 4.71 -17.22 -4.59
N GLY A 434 5.99 -17.47 -4.25
CA GLY A 434 6.73 -18.66 -4.62
C GLY A 434 7.16 -18.68 -6.10
N ALA A 435 7.06 -17.56 -6.81
CA ALA A 435 7.55 -17.42 -8.17
C ALA A 435 9.05 -17.11 -8.19
N VAL A 436 9.71 -17.41 -9.31
CA VAL A 436 11.13 -17.16 -9.55
C VAL A 436 11.28 -15.87 -10.35
N PRO A 437 11.67 -14.74 -9.72
CA PRO A 437 11.98 -13.52 -10.46
C PRO A 437 13.32 -13.64 -11.18
N VAL A 438 13.37 -13.18 -12.41
CA VAL A 438 14.57 -13.06 -13.24
C VAL A 438 14.65 -11.62 -13.72
N VAL A 439 15.75 -10.95 -13.41
CA VAL A 439 15.93 -9.54 -13.76
C VAL A 439 16.78 -9.45 -15.02
N ILE A 440 16.38 -8.60 -15.96
CA ILE A 440 16.98 -8.50 -17.29
C ILE A 440 17.37 -7.04 -17.53
N SER A 441 18.63 -6.78 -17.89
CA SER A 441 19.04 -5.42 -18.30
C SER A 441 18.30 -5.02 -19.58
N HIS A 442 17.94 -3.73 -19.72
CA HIS A 442 17.28 -3.25 -20.94
C HIS A 442 18.15 -3.50 -22.16
N THR A 443 17.52 -3.76 -23.30
CA THR A 443 18.22 -4.02 -24.56
C THR A 443 19.04 -2.81 -25.07
N PRO A 444 20.09 -3.01 -25.87
CA PRO A 444 20.87 -1.91 -26.43
C PRO A 444 20.08 -1.17 -27.51
N ARG A 445 20.44 0.10 -27.74
CA ARG A 445 20.01 0.87 -28.91
C ARG A 445 21.04 0.67 -30.04
N ASN A 446 20.64 0.63 -31.30
CA ASN A 446 21.59 0.64 -32.44
C ASN A 446 22.17 2.05 -32.66
N LYS A 447 22.79 2.59 -31.62
CA LYS A 447 23.56 3.83 -31.66
C LYS A 447 25.02 3.48 -31.56
N PHE A 448 25.80 3.96 -32.51
CA PHE A 448 27.24 3.77 -32.55
C PHE A 448 27.94 5.11 -32.36
N ASP A 449 28.94 5.14 -31.50
CA ASP A 449 29.84 6.27 -31.31
C ASP A 449 31.28 5.78 -31.53
N ASN A 450 32.03 6.46 -32.40
CA ASN A 450 33.39 6.08 -32.80
C ASN A 450 33.54 4.58 -33.17
N GLY A 451 32.53 4.02 -33.86
CA GLY A 451 32.51 2.63 -34.31
C GLY A 451 32.08 1.62 -33.24
N LEU A 452 31.82 2.05 -32.01
CA LEU A 452 31.39 1.18 -30.91
C LEU A 452 29.90 1.40 -30.58
N ILE A 453 29.16 0.32 -30.39
CA ILE A 453 27.78 0.39 -29.93
C ILE A 453 27.70 0.97 -28.51
N GLU A 454 26.70 1.81 -28.26
CA GLU A 454 26.45 2.41 -26.95
C GLU A 454 26.31 1.31 -25.87
N ASN A 455 27.08 1.44 -24.79
CA ASN A 455 27.03 0.56 -23.64
C ASN A 455 26.45 1.29 -22.43
N ASN A 456 25.42 0.72 -21.80
CA ASN A 456 24.76 1.29 -20.61
C ASN A 456 25.29 0.72 -19.28
N SER A 457 26.56 0.32 -19.24
CA SER A 457 27.24 -0.25 -18.06
C SER A 457 27.42 0.70 -16.88
N ALA A 458 26.96 1.95 -16.97
CA ALA A 458 27.04 2.95 -15.90
C ALA A 458 25.66 3.47 -15.45
N SER A 459 24.56 2.94 -15.99
CA SER A 459 23.19 3.44 -15.74
C SER A 459 22.23 2.31 -15.35
N PHE A 460 21.03 2.25 -15.93
CA PHE A 460 19.99 1.27 -15.61
C PHE A 460 20.47 -0.17 -15.75
N GLY A 461 21.36 -0.49 -16.71
CA GLY A 461 21.93 -1.83 -16.85
C GLY A 461 22.74 -2.23 -15.62
N ALA A 462 23.60 -1.33 -15.14
CA ALA A 462 24.41 -1.54 -13.93
C ALA A 462 23.54 -1.62 -12.66
N TRP A 463 22.58 -0.72 -12.50
CA TRP A 463 21.65 -0.75 -11.36
C TRP A 463 20.80 -2.01 -11.34
N THR A 464 20.40 -2.51 -12.51
CA THR A 464 19.67 -3.78 -12.65
C THR A 464 20.52 -4.95 -12.17
N ALA A 465 21.78 -5.03 -12.60
CA ALA A 465 22.74 -6.05 -12.16
C ALA A 465 23.00 -5.98 -10.65
N GLU A 466 23.20 -4.76 -10.12
CA GLU A 466 23.44 -4.54 -8.70
C GLU A 466 22.24 -4.99 -7.86
N VAL A 467 21.00 -4.66 -8.24
CA VAL A 467 19.79 -5.12 -7.54
C VAL A 467 19.66 -6.63 -7.60
N ALA A 468 19.93 -7.25 -8.76
CA ALA A 468 19.89 -8.70 -8.88
C ALA A 468 20.89 -9.39 -7.93
N GLY A 469 22.10 -8.83 -7.80
CA GLY A 469 23.10 -9.26 -6.82
C GLY A 469 22.65 -9.06 -5.38
N GLN A 470 22.14 -7.86 -5.04
CA GLN A 470 21.61 -7.55 -3.70
C GLN A 470 20.48 -8.50 -3.28
N GLN A 471 19.67 -8.95 -4.23
CA GLN A 471 18.53 -9.83 -3.98
C GLN A 471 18.83 -11.31 -4.20
N ASN A 472 20.05 -11.65 -4.64
CA ASN A 472 20.46 -12.98 -5.02
C ASN A 472 19.44 -13.67 -5.94
N VAL A 473 19.16 -13.04 -7.08
CA VAL A 473 18.23 -13.56 -8.10
C VAL A 473 18.94 -13.68 -9.46
N PRO A 474 18.48 -14.57 -10.36
CA PRO A 474 19.03 -14.66 -11.70
C PRO A 474 19.03 -13.31 -12.44
N PHE A 475 20.15 -13.00 -13.08
CA PHE A 475 20.35 -11.80 -13.88
C PHE A 475 20.71 -12.18 -15.32
N ILE A 476 20.04 -11.54 -16.28
CA ILE A 476 20.38 -11.63 -17.69
C ILE A 476 20.93 -10.28 -18.13
N ASP A 477 22.23 -10.22 -18.44
CA ASP A 477 22.83 -9.04 -19.07
C ASP A 477 22.50 -8.98 -20.57
N LEU A 478 21.22 -8.79 -20.89
CA LEU A 478 20.75 -8.74 -22.26
C LEU A 478 21.34 -7.54 -23.01
N ASN A 479 21.55 -6.41 -22.33
CA ASN A 479 22.24 -5.25 -22.89
C ASN A 479 23.62 -5.63 -23.46
N GLY A 480 24.48 -6.23 -22.63
CA GLY A 480 25.83 -6.61 -23.02
C GLY A 480 25.86 -7.76 -24.02
N LEU A 481 25.00 -8.77 -23.84
CA LEU A 481 24.91 -9.92 -24.75
C LEU A 481 24.55 -9.49 -26.17
N ILE A 482 23.45 -8.74 -26.32
CA ILE A 482 22.97 -8.29 -27.62
C ILE A 482 23.90 -7.22 -28.17
N GLY A 483 24.45 -6.33 -27.33
CA GLY A 483 25.42 -5.32 -27.74
C GLY A 483 26.63 -5.95 -28.44
N ARG A 484 27.21 -7.01 -27.87
CA ARG A 484 28.32 -7.74 -28.52
C ARG A 484 27.94 -8.36 -29.85
N LYS A 485 26.73 -8.91 -29.98
CA LYS A 485 26.25 -9.48 -31.25
C LYS A 485 26.05 -8.42 -32.32
N LEU A 486 25.44 -7.29 -31.96
CA LEU A 486 25.26 -6.16 -32.88
C LEU A 486 26.60 -5.51 -33.27
N GLN A 487 27.56 -5.42 -32.34
CA GLN A 487 28.92 -4.98 -32.66
C GLN A 487 29.58 -5.92 -33.67
N HIS A 488 29.51 -7.24 -33.42
CA HIS A 488 30.06 -8.23 -34.35
C HIS A 488 29.43 -8.13 -35.75
N MET A 489 28.10 -7.98 -35.84
CA MET A 489 27.40 -7.74 -37.10
C MET A 489 27.90 -6.46 -37.78
N ALA A 490 28.06 -5.36 -37.03
CA ALA A 490 28.58 -4.11 -37.58
C ALA A 490 30.00 -4.27 -38.16
N ASP A 491 30.88 -4.95 -37.43
CA ASP A 491 32.30 -5.10 -37.78
C ASP A 491 32.51 -6.01 -39.01
N HIS A 492 31.65 -7.02 -39.21
CA HIS A 492 31.85 -8.06 -40.23
C HIS A 492 30.86 -7.99 -41.40
N GLU A 493 29.64 -7.48 -41.16
CA GLU A 493 28.54 -7.48 -42.13
C GLU A 493 28.06 -6.05 -42.46
N GLY A 494 28.46 -5.07 -41.66
CA GLY A 494 28.13 -3.66 -41.82
C GLY A 494 26.85 -3.22 -41.09
N LEU A 495 26.71 -1.89 -40.93
CA LEU A 495 25.62 -1.28 -40.16
C LEU A 495 24.22 -1.52 -40.75
N LEU A 496 24.11 -1.82 -42.05
CA LEU A 496 22.83 -2.15 -42.67
C LEU A 496 22.23 -3.44 -42.10
N THR A 497 23.06 -4.43 -41.78
CA THR A 497 22.61 -5.67 -41.12
C THR A 497 22.08 -5.39 -39.71
N VAL A 498 22.79 -4.54 -38.95
CA VAL A 498 22.33 -4.11 -37.63
C VAL A 498 20.99 -3.36 -37.74
N ASN A 499 20.84 -2.47 -38.72
CA ASN A 499 19.61 -1.70 -38.90
C ASN A 499 18.39 -2.58 -39.21
N ARG A 500 18.57 -3.74 -39.83
CA ARG A 500 17.46 -4.70 -40.05
C ARG A 500 16.89 -5.28 -38.76
N CYS A 501 17.65 -5.30 -37.67
CA CYS A 501 17.16 -5.72 -36.36
C CYS A 501 16.23 -4.68 -35.70
N TYR A 502 16.20 -3.45 -36.21
CA TYR A 502 15.41 -2.35 -35.65
C TYR A 502 14.34 -1.90 -36.65
N LYS A 503 13.27 -1.30 -36.12
CA LYS A 503 12.16 -0.79 -36.94
C LYS A 503 11.97 0.70 -36.71
N ASN A 504 12.17 1.47 -37.77
CA ASN A 504 11.92 2.93 -37.88
C ASN A 504 12.71 3.84 -36.91
N ASP A 505 13.23 3.33 -35.80
CA ASP A 505 14.01 4.08 -34.83
C ASP A 505 15.10 3.23 -34.18
N HIS A 506 15.79 3.81 -33.20
CA HIS A 506 16.96 3.18 -32.58
C HIS A 506 16.68 2.29 -31.36
N SER A 507 15.40 2.08 -31.00
CA SER A 507 15.03 1.40 -29.76
C SER A 507 14.08 0.23 -29.99
N HIS A 508 13.19 0.33 -30.97
CA HIS A 508 12.18 -0.70 -31.24
C HIS A 508 12.65 -1.67 -32.30
N PHE A 509 12.37 -2.95 -32.08
CA PHE A 509 12.87 -4.02 -32.93
C PHE A 509 11.96 -4.29 -34.12
N SER A 510 12.55 -4.79 -35.19
CA SER A 510 11.83 -5.60 -36.17
C SER A 510 11.54 -6.99 -35.60
N LEU A 511 10.79 -7.82 -36.31
CA LEU A 511 10.60 -9.22 -35.94
C LEU A 511 11.94 -9.98 -35.85
N GLU A 512 12.90 -9.67 -36.73
CA GLU A 512 14.26 -10.24 -36.71
C GLU A 512 15.00 -9.89 -35.42
N GLY A 513 14.98 -8.61 -35.01
CA GLY A 513 15.59 -8.18 -33.75
C GLY A 513 14.89 -8.78 -32.53
N ALA A 514 13.56 -8.84 -32.52
CA ALA A 514 12.81 -9.43 -31.42
C ALA A 514 13.17 -10.92 -31.21
N ARG A 515 13.31 -11.68 -32.30
CA ARG A 515 13.77 -13.09 -32.27
C ARG A 515 15.21 -13.24 -31.77
N LEU A 516 16.11 -12.34 -32.17
CA LEU A 516 17.49 -12.33 -31.66
C LEU A 516 17.51 -12.19 -30.15
N ASN A 517 16.75 -11.23 -29.60
CA ASN A 517 16.65 -11.01 -28.16
C ASN A 517 15.98 -12.19 -27.43
N ALA A 518 14.84 -12.67 -27.95
CA ALA A 518 14.06 -13.73 -27.32
C ALA A 518 14.83 -15.05 -27.19
N ARG A 519 15.68 -15.38 -28.17
CA ARG A 519 16.53 -16.57 -28.13
C ARG A 519 17.46 -16.57 -26.92
N GLU A 520 18.17 -15.47 -26.67
CA GLU A 520 19.09 -15.38 -25.53
C GLU A 520 18.35 -15.47 -24.19
N VAL A 521 17.17 -14.87 -24.10
CA VAL A 521 16.34 -14.96 -22.90
C VAL A 521 15.85 -16.39 -22.69
N ALA A 522 15.37 -17.05 -23.75
CA ALA A 522 14.87 -18.42 -23.69
C ALA A 522 15.92 -19.45 -23.26
N GLU A 523 17.19 -19.29 -23.67
CA GLU A 523 18.28 -20.17 -23.22
C GLU A 523 18.45 -20.17 -21.69
N ILE A 524 18.21 -19.04 -21.03
CA ILE A 524 18.29 -18.95 -19.56
C ILE A 524 16.99 -19.46 -18.93
N VAL A 525 15.84 -19.15 -19.52
CA VAL A 525 14.54 -19.64 -19.03
C VAL A 525 14.45 -21.16 -19.09
N ASN A 526 14.88 -21.79 -20.20
CA ASN A 526 14.86 -23.25 -20.34
C ASN A 526 15.74 -23.92 -19.29
N ARG A 527 16.95 -23.40 -19.01
CA ARG A 527 17.80 -23.90 -17.92
C ARG A 527 17.13 -23.81 -16.54
N LEU A 528 16.36 -22.73 -16.28
CA LEU A 528 15.61 -22.58 -15.03
C LEU A 528 14.41 -23.54 -14.95
N LEU A 529 13.80 -23.88 -16.08
CA LEU A 529 12.71 -24.86 -16.15
C LEU A 529 13.22 -26.29 -16.00
N GLU A 530 14.40 -26.62 -16.53
CA GLU A 530 15.05 -27.93 -16.40
C GLU A 530 15.59 -28.22 -14.99
N ALA A 531 15.94 -27.18 -14.23
CA ALA A 531 16.48 -27.33 -12.88
C ALA A 531 15.41 -27.59 -11.80
N LYS A 532 14.13 -27.63 -12.17
CA LYS A 532 12.98 -27.92 -11.30
C LYS A 532 12.51 -29.34 -11.49
#